data_AF-A0A179I6G5-F1
#
_entry.id   AF-A0A179I6G5-F1
#
_cell.length_a   1.000
_cell.length_b   1.000
_cell.length_c   1.000
_cell.angle_alpha   90.00
_cell.angle_beta   90.00
_cell.angle_gamma   90.00
#
_symmetry.space_group_name_H-M   'P 1'
#
loop_
_entity.id
_entity.type
_entity.pdbx_description
1 polymer ?
#
loop_
_entity_poly.entity_id
_entity_poly.type
_entity_poly.pdbx_seq_one_letter_code
_entity_poly.pdbx_strand_id
1 'polypeptide(L)'
;MACPHITQSSIHFKWSRKLTPALTVASGTEVTFDLRDGGNNQITPENQATILGSLDFDSMDPGFGPVAVEGAEPGDVLRGRPWVRSPHFVTPRGAQPYADRGQEYAVMGLDADLREAARKALRSAIEWLGAEKGLERSEAYMLCSVVADLKIVQAVDMPHYGVVCTIPLGIFVDE
;
A
#
# COMPACT_ATOMS: atom_id res chain seq x y z
N MET A 1 21.16 17.30 12.26
CA MET A 1 19.81 17.89 12.13
C MET A 1 18.81 16.91 12.68
N ALA A 2 17.78 17.36 13.40
CA ALA A 2 16.73 16.48 13.89
C ALA A 2 15.97 15.89 12.69
N CYS A 3 15.69 14.57 12.73
CA CYS A 3 14.85 13.93 11.72
C CYS A 3 13.44 14.55 11.80
N PRO A 4 12.87 15.05 10.69
CA PRO A 4 11.50 15.55 10.68
C PRO A 4 10.53 14.51 11.22
N HIS A 5 9.59 14.95 12.04
CA HIS A 5 8.77 14.05 12.84
C HIS A 5 7.31 14.53 12.92
N ILE A 6 6.38 13.61 12.63
CA ILE A 6 4.94 13.81 12.77
C ILE A 6 4.47 13.18 14.08
N THR A 7 3.98 14.01 14.99
CA THR A 7 3.42 13.57 16.27
C THR A 7 1.94 13.22 16.16
N GLN A 8 1.41 12.59 17.21
CA GLN A 8 -0.02 12.23 17.32
C GLN A 8 -0.99 13.43 17.30
N SER A 9 -0.52 14.66 17.46
CA SER A 9 -1.39 15.85 17.36
C SER A 9 -1.76 16.20 15.91
N SER A 10 -1.04 15.66 14.93
CA SER A 10 -1.25 15.93 13.49
C SER A 10 -2.26 14.97 12.87
N ILE A 11 -3.33 14.68 13.60
CA ILE A 11 -4.35 13.69 13.25
C ILE A 11 -5.43 14.29 12.36
N HIS A 12 -5.90 13.52 11.36
CA HIS A 12 -7.06 13.85 10.55
C HIS A 12 -7.83 12.58 10.16
N PHE A 13 -9.14 12.70 9.94
CA PHE A 13 -10.02 11.55 9.66
C PHE A 13 -10.56 11.53 8.22
N LYS A 14 -10.02 12.41 7.36
CA LYS A 14 -10.45 12.54 5.96
C LYS A 14 -9.26 12.80 5.08
N TRP A 15 -9.24 12.17 3.91
CA TRP A 15 -8.31 12.53 2.84
C TRP A 15 -8.87 13.73 2.08
N SER A 16 -8.17 14.87 2.14
CA SER A 16 -8.63 16.10 1.50
C SER A 16 -7.47 17.01 1.14
N ARG A 17 -7.46 17.50 -0.11
CA ARG A 17 -6.51 18.54 -0.58
C ARG A 17 -6.60 19.88 0.15
N LYS A 18 -7.63 20.07 0.99
CA LYS A 18 -7.84 21.29 1.78
C LYS A 18 -7.14 21.24 3.15
N LEU A 19 -6.57 20.11 3.54
CA LEU A 19 -5.84 19.99 4.79
C LEU A 19 -4.52 20.75 4.67
N THR A 20 -4.20 21.57 5.68
CA THR A 20 -2.90 22.20 5.81
C THR A 20 -1.85 21.12 6.10
N PRO A 21 -0.72 21.07 5.37
CA PRO A 21 0.35 20.15 5.69
C PRO A 21 0.87 20.35 7.11
N ALA A 22 0.99 19.25 7.86
CA ALA A 22 1.64 19.24 9.17
C ALA A 22 3.17 19.41 9.04
N LEU A 23 3.72 19.04 7.88
CA LEU A 23 5.13 19.14 7.54
C LEU A 23 5.30 19.32 6.03
N THR A 24 6.33 20.04 5.61
CA THR A 24 6.80 20.10 4.21
C THR A 24 8.25 19.64 4.16
N VAL A 25 8.61 18.72 3.27
CA VAL A 25 9.95 18.13 3.16
C VAL A 25 10.45 18.04 1.72
N ALA A 26 11.77 18.08 1.52
CA ALA A 26 12.38 17.76 0.23
C ALA A 26 12.22 16.27 -0.11
N SER A 27 12.22 15.94 -1.40
CA SER A 27 12.21 14.55 -1.87
C SER A 27 13.42 13.77 -1.35
N GLY A 28 13.20 12.53 -0.90
CA GLY A 28 14.22 11.68 -0.29
C GLY A 28 14.47 11.93 1.20
N THR A 29 13.76 12.89 1.82
CA THR A 29 13.81 13.12 3.27
C THR A 29 13.19 11.94 4.02
N GLU A 30 13.89 11.44 5.04
CA GLU A 30 13.32 10.50 6.00
C GLU A 30 12.41 11.25 6.97
N VAL A 31 11.20 10.73 7.19
CA VAL A 31 10.22 11.28 8.14
C VAL A 31 9.79 10.17 9.08
N THR A 32 9.76 10.47 10.37
CA THR A 32 9.30 9.54 11.41
C THR A 32 7.90 9.93 11.90
N PHE A 33 7.12 8.95 12.36
CA PHE A 33 5.73 9.15 12.76
C PHE A 33 5.44 8.45 14.08
N ASP A 34 4.79 9.15 15.00
CA ASP A 34 4.15 8.57 16.17
C ASP A 34 2.69 8.24 15.83
N LEU A 35 2.42 6.97 15.51
CA LEU A 35 1.10 6.51 15.10
C LEU A 35 0.27 6.00 16.28
N ARG A 36 -1.04 5.97 16.08
CA ARG A 36 -2.00 5.20 16.89
C ARG A 36 -2.53 4.05 16.03
N ASP A 37 -3.09 3.03 16.67
CA ASP A 37 -3.76 1.95 15.97
C ASP A 37 -5.04 2.41 15.25
N GLY A 38 -5.66 1.53 14.46
CA GLY A 38 -6.90 1.83 13.73
C GLY A 38 -8.10 2.16 14.64
N GLY A 39 -8.07 1.68 15.89
CA GLY A 39 -9.04 2.06 16.92
C GLY A 39 -8.71 3.38 17.61
N ASN A 40 -7.68 4.11 17.16
CA ASN A 40 -7.16 5.33 17.78
C ASN A 40 -6.76 5.11 19.25
N ASN A 41 -6.21 3.92 19.55
CA ASN A 41 -5.80 3.43 20.87
C ASN A 41 -6.92 3.40 21.92
N GLN A 42 -8.19 3.27 21.49
CA GLN A 42 -9.33 3.16 22.41
C GLN A 42 -9.38 1.85 23.21
N ILE A 43 -8.66 0.81 22.75
CA ILE A 43 -8.60 -0.50 23.41
C ILE A 43 -7.27 -0.62 24.15
N THR A 44 -7.34 -0.71 25.48
CA THR A 44 -6.18 -0.79 26.38
C THR A 44 -6.31 -1.99 27.33
N PRO A 45 -5.21 -2.41 27.99
CA PRO A 45 -5.25 -3.50 28.97
C PRO A 45 -6.20 -3.27 30.15
N GLU A 46 -6.57 -2.02 30.44
CA GLU A 46 -7.49 -1.64 31.52
C GLU A 46 -8.97 -1.79 31.14
N ASN A 47 -9.28 -1.99 29.86
CA ASN A 47 -10.66 -2.15 29.42
C ASN A 47 -11.20 -3.57 29.67
N GLN A 48 -12.51 -3.66 29.86
CA GLN A 48 -13.23 -4.94 29.80
C GLN A 48 -13.65 -5.23 28.36
N ALA A 49 -13.91 -6.50 28.03
CA ALA A 49 -14.36 -6.91 26.68
C ALA A 49 -15.64 -6.20 26.20
N THR A 50 -16.45 -5.67 27.12
CA THR A 50 -17.65 -4.88 26.81
C THR A 50 -17.36 -3.53 26.18
N ILE A 51 -16.10 -3.06 26.17
CA ILE A 51 -15.70 -1.77 25.59
C ILE A 51 -16.09 -1.64 24.12
N LEU A 52 -16.18 -2.75 23.38
CA LEU A 52 -16.53 -2.77 21.96
C LEU A 52 -17.88 -2.10 21.68
N GLY A 53 -18.83 -2.15 22.62
CA GLY A 53 -20.14 -1.52 22.50
C GLY A 53 -20.15 0.00 22.74
N SER A 54 -19.03 0.55 23.22
CA SER A 54 -18.88 1.96 23.56
C SER A 54 -17.70 2.64 22.86
N LEU A 55 -17.15 2.00 21.82
CA LEU A 55 -16.11 2.62 21.00
C LEU A 55 -16.67 3.82 20.24
N ASP A 56 -15.88 4.89 20.16
CA ASP A 56 -16.13 6.03 19.30
C ASP A 56 -15.64 5.72 17.89
N PHE A 57 -16.57 5.36 17.01
CA PHE A 57 -16.28 5.05 15.61
C PHE A 57 -15.96 6.30 14.77
N ASP A 58 -16.37 7.50 15.21
CA ASP A 58 -16.10 8.74 14.48
C ASP A 58 -14.63 9.16 14.57
N SER A 59 -13.88 8.58 15.53
CA SER A 59 -12.45 8.80 15.71
C SER A 59 -11.58 7.60 15.37
N MET A 60 -12.11 6.59 14.66
CA MET A 60 -11.33 5.47 14.13
C MET A 60 -10.60 5.82 12.82
N ASP A 61 -9.63 4.99 12.45
CA ASP A 61 -8.78 5.10 11.26
C ASP A 61 -8.11 6.48 11.08
N PRO A 62 -7.35 6.94 12.09
CA PRO A 62 -6.67 8.22 12.00
C PRO A 62 -5.56 8.25 10.94
N GLY A 63 -5.61 9.24 10.05
CA GLY A 63 -4.47 9.65 9.23
C GLY A 63 -3.56 10.61 10.01
N PHE A 64 -2.25 10.51 9.79
CA PHE A 64 -1.26 11.37 10.43
C PHE A 64 -0.52 12.19 9.37
N GLY A 65 -0.59 13.51 9.49
CA GLY A 65 -0.07 14.46 8.49
C GLY A 65 -1.14 15.50 8.11
N PRO A 66 -1.25 15.89 6.82
CA PRO A 66 -0.50 15.38 5.67
C PRO A 66 0.94 15.93 5.62
N VAL A 67 1.83 15.18 4.97
CA VAL A 67 3.20 15.63 4.67
C VAL A 67 3.24 16.11 3.22
N ALA A 68 3.58 17.37 3.01
CA ALA A 68 3.84 17.91 1.67
C ALA A 68 5.27 17.58 1.24
N VAL A 69 5.45 17.14 0.00
CA VAL A 69 6.77 16.93 -0.60
C VAL A 69 7.04 18.08 -1.57
N GLU A 70 8.15 18.77 -1.37
CA GLU A 70 8.56 19.90 -2.21
C GLU A 70 8.72 19.46 -3.66
N GLY A 71 8.12 20.23 -4.58
CA GLY A 71 8.18 19.97 -6.01
C GLY A 71 7.31 18.81 -6.50
N ALA A 72 6.51 18.16 -5.65
CA ALA A 72 5.57 17.13 -6.09
C ALA A 72 4.34 17.75 -6.77
N GLU A 73 4.03 17.28 -7.98
CA GLU A 73 2.91 17.72 -8.81
C GLU A 73 1.90 16.59 -9.06
N PRO A 74 0.63 16.88 -9.41
CA PRO A 74 -0.33 15.85 -9.78
C PRO A 74 0.17 14.99 -10.96
N GLY A 75 0.28 13.68 -10.75
CA GLY A 75 0.88 12.75 -11.70
C GLY A 75 2.25 12.24 -11.26
N ASP A 76 2.91 12.93 -10.32
CA ASP A 76 4.07 12.40 -9.63
C ASP A 76 3.62 11.30 -8.67
N VAL A 77 4.18 10.12 -8.88
CA VAL A 77 4.16 9.05 -7.88
C VAL A 77 5.39 9.25 -7.00
N LEU A 78 5.34 8.86 -5.72
CA LEU A 78 6.55 8.62 -4.93
C LEU A 78 7.36 7.53 -5.67
N ARG A 79 8.26 8.01 -6.55
CA ARG A 79 8.93 7.36 -7.70
C ARG A 79 8.08 7.26 -8.99
N GLY A 80 8.14 8.32 -9.81
CA GLY A 80 7.41 8.56 -11.08
C GLY A 80 7.54 7.50 -12.18
N ARG A 81 6.58 6.57 -12.20
CA ARG A 81 6.43 5.51 -13.21
C ARG A 81 5.01 5.55 -13.78
N PRO A 82 4.81 5.79 -15.09
CA PRO A 82 3.47 6.01 -15.67
C PRO A 82 2.54 4.79 -15.65
N TRP A 83 3.07 3.59 -15.41
CA TRP A 83 2.31 2.34 -15.27
C TRP A 83 1.89 2.04 -13.81
N VAL A 84 2.31 2.84 -12.83
CA VAL A 84 1.92 2.66 -11.43
C VAL A 84 0.60 3.39 -11.19
N ARG A 85 -0.51 2.66 -11.28
CA ARG A 85 -1.88 3.18 -11.07
C ARG A 85 -2.50 2.76 -9.74
N SER A 86 -1.78 1.98 -8.96
CA SER A 86 -2.16 1.48 -7.66
C SER A 86 -0.91 1.29 -6.79
N PRO A 87 -1.02 0.94 -5.50
CA PRO A 87 0.13 0.63 -4.69
C PRO A 87 0.92 -0.57 -5.22
N HIS A 88 2.22 -0.36 -5.44
CA HIS A 88 3.19 -1.40 -5.77
C HIS A 88 4.26 -1.45 -4.68
N PHE A 89 4.69 -2.63 -4.26
CA PHE A 89 5.70 -2.78 -3.22
C PHE A 89 6.52 -4.05 -3.42
N VAL A 90 7.68 -4.11 -2.75
CA VAL A 90 8.52 -5.32 -2.72
C VAL A 90 8.47 -5.89 -1.31
N THR A 91 8.25 -7.18 -1.20
CA THR A 91 8.21 -7.85 0.09
C THR A 91 9.63 -8.02 0.68
N PRO A 92 9.77 -8.02 2.02
CA PRO A 92 11.02 -8.44 2.66
C PRO A 92 11.34 -9.91 2.36
N ARG A 93 12.63 -10.26 2.36
CA ARG A 93 13.06 -11.68 2.24
C ARG A 93 12.57 -12.49 3.45
N GLY A 94 12.09 -13.70 3.22
CA GLY A 94 11.78 -14.67 4.28
C GLY A 94 10.38 -14.58 4.90
N ALA A 95 9.53 -13.67 4.42
CA ALA A 95 8.14 -13.53 4.86
C ALA A 95 7.13 -14.38 4.05
N GLN A 96 7.60 -15.12 3.03
CA GLN A 96 6.73 -15.85 2.08
C GLN A 96 6.72 -17.37 2.34
N PRO A 97 5.61 -18.07 1.98
CA PRO A 97 5.56 -19.54 1.96
C PRO A 97 6.60 -20.20 1.04
N TYR A 98 7.09 -19.47 0.03
CA TYR A 98 8.12 -19.89 -0.94
C TYR A 98 9.39 -19.05 -0.80
N ALA A 99 10.00 -19.10 0.39
CA ALA A 99 11.19 -18.29 0.71
C ALA A 99 12.40 -18.57 -0.21
N ASP A 100 12.42 -19.74 -0.87
CA ASP A 100 13.42 -20.14 -1.86
C ASP A 100 13.40 -19.25 -3.12
N ARG A 101 12.27 -18.61 -3.42
CA ARG A 101 12.11 -17.71 -4.57
C ARG A 101 12.45 -16.25 -4.28
N GLY A 102 12.91 -15.95 -3.06
CA GLY A 102 13.37 -14.63 -2.66
C GLY A 102 12.23 -13.63 -2.44
N GLN A 103 12.46 -12.37 -2.81
CA GLN A 103 11.47 -11.29 -2.66
C GLN A 103 10.36 -11.41 -3.72
N GLU A 104 9.20 -10.84 -3.44
CA GLU A 104 8.10 -10.72 -4.40
C GLU A 104 7.89 -9.26 -4.77
N TYR A 105 7.65 -9.01 -6.06
CA TYR A 105 7.05 -7.76 -6.51
C TYR A 105 5.53 -7.88 -6.40
N ALA A 106 4.91 -6.98 -5.66
CA ALA A 106 3.50 -7.03 -5.32
C ALA A 106 2.76 -5.81 -5.87
N VAL A 107 1.58 -6.04 -6.43
CA VAL A 107 0.72 -5.02 -7.00
C VAL A 107 -0.70 -5.18 -6.47
N MET A 108 -1.27 -4.09 -5.95
CA MET A 108 -2.61 -4.12 -5.36
C MET A 108 -3.69 -3.68 -6.37
N GLY A 109 -4.84 -4.36 -6.35
CA GLY A 109 -6.08 -3.94 -6.97
C GLY A 109 -7.14 -3.67 -5.91
N LEU A 110 -7.87 -2.56 -6.08
CA LEU A 110 -8.96 -2.14 -5.21
C LEU A 110 -10.23 -1.95 -6.05
N ASP A 111 -11.32 -2.57 -5.64
CA ASP A 111 -12.63 -2.42 -6.29
C ASP A 111 -13.77 -2.88 -5.35
N ALA A 112 -14.98 -2.39 -5.59
CA ALA A 112 -16.17 -2.84 -4.87
C ALA A 112 -16.62 -4.25 -5.24
N ASP A 113 -16.13 -4.81 -6.35
CA ASP A 113 -16.25 -6.23 -6.68
C ASP A 113 -14.90 -6.94 -6.54
N LEU A 114 -14.89 -8.06 -5.81
CA LEU A 114 -13.66 -8.83 -5.55
C LEU A 114 -12.98 -9.33 -6.83
N ARG A 115 -13.75 -9.68 -7.87
CA ARG A 115 -13.17 -10.14 -9.16
C ARG A 115 -12.60 -8.97 -9.94
N GLU A 116 -13.22 -7.79 -9.88
CA GLU A 116 -12.65 -6.57 -10.46
C GLU A 116 -11.37 -6.15 -9.73
N ALA A 117 -11.32 -6.25 -8.40
CA ALA A 117 -10.10 -6.03 -7.63
C ALA A 117 -8.98 -6.98 -8.08
N ALA A 118 -9.28 -8.27 -8.25
CA ALA A 118 -8.33 -9.25 -8.77
C ALA A 118 -7.89 -8.95 -10.21
N ARG A 119 -8.82 -8.54 -11.09
CA ARG A 119 -8.49 -8.15 -12.48
C ARG A 119 -7.56 -6.95 -12.51
N LYS A 120 -7.80 -5.94 -11.68
CA LYS A 120 -6.94 -4.75 -11.58
C LYS A 120 -5.53 -5.14 -11.11
N ALA A 121 -5.42 -5.93 -10.05
CA ALA A 121 -4.14 -6.41 -9.52
C ALA A 121 -3.32 -7.14 -10.61
N LEU A 122 -3.95 -8.10 -11.31
CA LEU A 122 -3.30 -8.86 -12.38
C LEU A 122 -2.90 -7.98 -13.57
N ARG A 123 -3.79 -7.07 -14.00
CA ARG A 123 -3.49 -6.16 -15.13
C ARG A 123 -2.32 -5.25 -14.82
N SER A 124 -2.25 -4.70 -13.62
CA SER A 124 -1.13 -3.85 -13.21
C SER A 124 0.18 -4.64 -13.05
N ALA A 125 0.13 -5.92 -12.67
CA ALA A 125 1.30 -6.80 -12.72
C ALA A 125 1.78 -7.07 -14.16
N ILE A 126 0.86 -7.26 -15.11
CA ILE A 126 1.18 -7.38 -16.54
C ILE A 126 1.78 -6.08 -17.10
N GLU A 127 1.22 -4.92 -16.73
CA GLU A 127 1.78 -3.61 -17.12
C GLU A 127 3.19 -3.42 -16.56
N TRP A 128 3.45 -3.83 -15.31
CA TRP A 128 4.80 -3.83 -14.74
C TRP A 128 5.77 -4.75 -15.48
N LEU A 129 5.36 -5.99 -15.78
CA LEU A 129 6.19 -6.94 -16.54
C LEU A 129 6.54 -6.40 -17.93
N GLY A 130 5.59 -5.80 -18.63
CA GLY A 130 5.87 -5.17 -19.93
C GLY A 130 6.84 -3.99 -19.79
N ALA A 131 6.63 -3.12 -18.82
CA ALA A 131 7.44 -1.93 -18.63
C ALA A 131 8.87 -2.20 -18.13
N GLU A 132 9.04 -3.17 -17.23
CA GLU A 132 10.31 -3.38 -16.51
C GLU A 132 11.04 -4.66 -16.90
N LYS A 133 10.35 -5.60 -17.55
CA LYS A 133 10.92 -6.88 -18.01
C LYS A 133 10.82 -7.07 -19.52
N GLY A 134 10.26 -6.10 -20.25
CA GLY A 134 10.20 -6.10 -21.71
C GLY A 134 9.31 -7.20 -22.31
N LEU A 135 8.42 -7.80 -21.51
CA LEU A 135 7.55 -8.88 -21.99
C LEU A 135 6.39 -8.33 -22.81
N GLU A 136 6.06 -9.03 -23.90
CA GLU A 136 4.80 -8.78 -24.60
C GLU A 136 3.62 -9.08 -23.67
N ARG A 137 2.49 -8.39 -23.89
CA ARG A 137 1.33 -8.51 -22.98
C ARG A 137 0.83 -9.96 -22.85
N SER A 138 0.88 -10.74 -23.92
CA SER A 138 0.52 -12.17 -23.91
C SER A 138 1.52 -13.02 -23.14
N GLU A 139 2.81 -12.72 -23.25
CA GLU A 139 3.88 -13.44 -22.53
C GLU A 139 3.78 -13.17 -21.03
N ALA A 140 3.62 -11.90 -20.65
CA ALA A 140 3.40 -11.50 -19.27
C ALA A 140 2.16 -12.18 -18.67
N TYR A 141 1.05 -12.27 -19.43
CA TYR A 141 -0.15 -12.98 -19.00
C TYR A 141 0.11 -14.48 -18.77
N MET A 142 0.80 -15.15 -19.70
CA MET A 142 1.16 -16.57 -19.56
C MET A 142 2.07 -16.79 -18.35
N LEU A 143 3.07 -15.91 -18.16
CA LEU A 143 4.00 -15.97 -17.03
C LEU A 143 3.25 -15.83 -15.71
N CYS A 144 2.38 -14.81 -15.58
CA CYS A 144 1.52 -14.64 -14.41
C CYS A 144 0.68 -15.87 -14.12
N SER A 145 0.13 -16.56 -15.14
CA SER A 145 -0.68 -17.76 -14.93
C SER A 145 0.09 -18.95 -14.32
N VAL A 146 1.42 -18.91 -14.35
CA VAL A 146 2.28 -20.00 -13.83
C VAL A 146 2.92 -19.63 -12.50
N VAL A 147 3.31 -18.37 -12.32
CA VAL A 147 4.16 -17.96 -11.19
C VAL A 147 3.55 -16.91 -10.27
N ALA A 148 2.46 -16.25 -10.67
CA ALA A 148 1.86 -15.22 -9.84
C ALA A 148 0.84 -15.80 -8.87
N ASP A 149 0.80 -15.22 -7.67
CA ASP A 149 -0.23 -15.52 -6.66
C ASP A 149 -1.16 -14.32 -6.50
N LEU A 150 -2.47 -14.58 -6.49
CA LEU A 150 -3.48 -13.61 -6.10
C LEU A 150 -3.88 -13.86 -4.64
N LYS A 151 -3.70 -12.84 -3.80
CA LYS A 151 -3.91 -12.88 -2.35
C LYS A 151 -4.98 -11.86 -1.97
N ILE A 152 -6.07 -12.29 -1.34
CA ILE A 152 -7.05 -11.35 -0.75
C ILE A 152 -6.41 -10.79 0.52
N VAL A 153 -6.20 -9.47 0.58
CA VAL A 153 -5.52 -8.81 1.71
C VAL A 153 -6.47 -8.04 2.60
N GLN A 154 -7.60 -7.59 2.07
CA GLN A 154 -8.72 -7.10 2.87
C GLN A 154 -10.04 -7.45 2.18
N ALA A 155 -11.05 -7.78 2.98
CA ALA A 155 -12.40 -8.07 2.50
C ALA A 155 -13.51 -7.46 3.36
N VAL A 156 -13.16 -6.51 4.22
CA VAL A 156 -14.06 -5.93 5.23
C VAL A 156 -14.11 -4.40 5.18
N ASP A 157 -13.25 -3.75 4.38
CA ASP A 157 -13.18 -2.29 4.27
C ASP A 157 -14.18 -1.78 3.23
N MET A 158 -15.46 -1.79 3.61
CA MET A 158 -16.54 -1.44 2.67
C MET A 158 -16.42 0.01 2.14
N PRO A 159 -16.67 0.24 0.85
CA PRO A 159 -17.22 -0.71 -0.11
C PRO A 159 -16.18 -1.53 -0.89
N HIS A 160 -14.88 -1.37 -0.64
CA HIS A 160 -13.84 -1.90 -1.52
C HIS A 160 -13.19 -3.16 -0.96
N TYR A 161 -12.90 -4.13 -1.82
CA TYR A 161 -12.03 -5.26 -1.57
C TYR A 161 -10.61 -4.97 -2.03
N GLY A 162 -9.63 -5.59 -1.37
CA GLY A 162 -8.21 -5.47 -1.72
C GLY A 162 -7.62 -6.81 -2.07
N VAL A 163 -7.11 -6.92 -3.30
CA VAL A 163 -6.42 -8.11 -3.80
C VAL A 163 -5.01 -7.71 -4.22
N VAL A 164 -4.01 -8.50 -3.86
CA VAL A 164 -2.62 -8.30 -4.27
C VAL A 164 -2.22 -9.42 -5.23
N CYS A 165 -1.63 -9.05 -6.36
CA CYS A 165 -0.94 -9.96 -7.27
C CYS A 165 0.56 -9.88 -6.98
N THR A 166 1.18 -11.02 -6.65
CA THR A 166 2.62 -11.10 -6.36
C THR A 166 3.35 -11.91 -7.41
N ILE A 167 4.54 -11.45 -7.82
CA ILE A 167 5.44 -12.18 -8.72
C ILE A 167 6.78 -12.38 -7.99
N PRO A 168 7.27 -13.63 -7.84
CA PRO A 168 8.57 -13.89 -7.24
C PRO A 168 9.69 -13.32 -8.11
N LEU A 169 10.59 -12.53 -7.52
CA LEU A 169 11.70 -11.89 -8.23
C LEU A 169 12.83 -12.88 -8.56
N GLY A 170 12.99 -13.96 -7.80
CA GLY A 170 14.03 -14.97 -8.04
C GLY A 170 13.88 -15.79 -9.32
N ILE A 171 12.79 -15.62 -10.07
CA ILE A 171 12.61 -16.26 -11.38
C ILE A 171 13.35 -15.50 -12.50
N PHE A 172 13.71 -14.25 -12.25
CA PHE A 172 14.48 -13.44 -13.20
C PHE A 172 15.96 -13.62 -12.89
N VAL A 173 16.75 -13.92 -13.92
CA VAL A 173 18.21 -13.92 -13.86
C VAL A 173 18.71 -12.60 -14.45
N ASP A 174 19.80 -12.07 -13.91
CA ASP A 174 20.52 -10.98 -14.56
C ASP A 174 21.15 -11.52 -15.86
N GLU A 175 21.14 -10.72 -16.93
CA GLU A 175 21.89 -11.03 -18.16
C GLU A 175 23.41 -10.89 -17.94
#